data_AF-A0A6V7IWF9-F1
#
_entry.id   AF-A0A6V7IWF9-F1
#
_cell.length_a   1.000
_cell.length_b   1.000
_cell.length_c   1.000
_cell.angle_alpha   90.00
_cell.angle_beta   90.00
_cell.angle_gamma   90.00
#
_symmetry.space_group_name_H-M   'P 1'
#
loop_
_entity.id
_entity.type
_entity.pdbx_description
1 polymer ?
#
loop_
_entity_poly.entity_id
_entity_poly.type
_entity_poly.pdbx_seq_one_letter_code
_entity_poly.pdbx_strand_id
1 'polypeptide(L)'
;RGKLRAYELGELIRNKYSDFLGDIYSPSEVLARSTDVERTIMTLQLVMAGVFPPSQAQKWHSTLNWQPVVANFRVGKDNFLDLSKSCPS
;
A
#
# COMPACT_ATOMS: atom_id res chain seq x y z
N ARG A 1 -17.76 -2.98 0.23
CA ARG A 1 -17.62 -1.73 -0.57
C ARG A 1 -16.33 -0.98 -0.28
N GLY A 2 -15.99 -0.65 0.97
CA GLY A 2 -14.73 0.04 1.29
C GLY A 2 -13.46 -0.68 0.83
N LYS A 3 -13.42 -2.02 0.98
CA LYS A 3 -12.28 -2.82 0.53
C LYS A 3 -12.03 -2.74 -0.98
N LEU A 4 -13.11 -2.88 -1.76
CA LEU A 4 -13.04 -2.79 -3.23
C LEU A 4 -12.55 -1.43 -3.68
N ARG A 5 -13.07 -0.34 -3.08
CA ARG A 5 -12.61 1.02 -3.40
C ARG A 5 -11.13 1.25 -3.12
N ALA A 6 -10.59 0.66 -2.04
CA ALA A 6 -9.17 0.75 -1.72
C ALA A 6 -8.32 0.02 -2.76
N TYR A 7 -8.78 -1.15 -3.21
CA TYR A 7 -8.12 -1.89 -4.29
C TYR A 7 -8.18 -1.14 -5.63
N GLU A 8 -9.36 -0.66 -6.03
CA GLU A 8 -9.56 0.16 -7.24
C GLU A 8 -8.69 1.43 -7.23
N LEU A 9 -8.51 2.06 -6.07
CA LEU A 9 -7.58 3.17 -5.90
C LEU A 9 -6.13 2.76 -6.22
N GLY A 10 -5.72 1.57 -5.78
CA GLY A 10 -4.41 1.01 -6.13
C GLY A 10 -4.23 0.80 -7.63
N GLU A 11 -5.25 0.25 -8.30
CA GLU A 11 -5.25 0.08 -9.77
C GLU A 11 -5.16 1.44 -10.50
N LEU A 12 -5.86 2.46 -10.02
CA LEU A 12 -5.77 3.81 -10.57
C LEU A 12 -4.37 4.41 -10.42
N ILE A 13 -3.73 4.21 -9.26
CA ILE A 13 -2.34 4.66 -9.03
C ILE A 13 -1.39 3.92 -9.96
N ARG A 14 -1.54 2.59 -10.11
CA ARG A 14 -0.72 1.79 -11.04
C ARG A 14 -0.87 2.28 -12.47
N ASN A 15 -2.09 2.49 -12.93
CA ASN A 15 -2.34 2.94 -14.31
C ASN A 15 -1.78 4.33 -14.57
N LYS A 16 -1.79 5.21 -13.56
CA LYS A 16 -1.28 6.58 -13.71
C LYS A 16 0.26 6.66 -13.69
N TYR A 17 0.91 5.77 -12.95
CA TYR A 17 2.36 5.83 -12.70
C TYR A 17 3.10 4.56 -13.16
N SER A 18 2.54 3.79 -14.10
CA SER A 18 3.12 2.54 -14.60
C SER A 18 4.58 2.71 -15.01
N ASP A 19 4.87 3.77 -15.75
CA ASP A 19 6.18 4.04 -16.33
C ASP A 19 7.21 4.43 -15.26
N PHE A 20 6.75 5.08 -14.18
CA PHE A 20 7.59 5.45 -13.04
C PHE A 20 7.84 4.28 -12.09
N LEU A 21 6.80 3.47 -11.83
CA LEU A 21 6.86 2.35 -10.89
C LEU A 21 7.57 1.12 -11.48
N GLY A 22 7.62 1.00 -12.81
CA GLY A 22 8.17 -0.17 -13.50
C GLY A 22 7.33 -1.45 -13.27
N ASP A 23 7.75 -2.57 -13.85
CA ASP A 23 7.00 -3.83 -13.76
C ASP A 23 7.32 -4.68 -12.53
N ILE A 24 8.48 -4.45 -11.91
CA ILE A 24 8.98 -5.25 -10.79
C ILE A 24 8.85 -4.45 -9.50
N TYR A 25 8.19 -5.02 -8.50
CA TYR A 25 8.13 -4.44 -7.17
C TYR A 25 9.50 -4.55 -6.48
N SER A 26 10.02 -3.42 -5.96
CA SER A 26 11.26 -3.37 -5.19
C SER A 26 11.04 -2.71 -3.82
N PRO A 27 11.27 -3.43 -2.69
CA PRO A 27 11.14 -2.86 -1.35
C PRO A 27 12.08 -1.68 -1.04
N SER A 28 13.17 -1.50 -1.80
CA SER A 28 14.08 -0.37 -1.62
C SER A 28 13.60 0.92 -2.29
N GLU A 29 12.70 0.81 -3.27
CA GLU A 29 12.19 1.93 -4.05
C GLU A 29 10.80 2.38 -3.60
N VAL A 30 10.07 1.51 -2.90
CA VAL A 30 8.68 1.72 -2.50
C VAL A 30 8.55 1.66 -0.99
N LEU A 31 8.16 2.78 -0.39
CA LEU A 31 7.81 2.87 1.03
C LEU A 31 6.29 3.01 1.20
N ALA A 32 5.63 1.93 1.63
CA ALA A 32 4.23 1.97 2.05
C ALA A 32 4.14 2.26 3.55
N ARG A 33 3.40 3.29 3.96
CA ARG A 33 3.25 3.69 5.37
C ARG A 33 1.80 3.98 5.73
N SER A 34 1.39 3.53 6.91
CA SER A 34 0.06 3.79 7.51
C SER A 34 0.18 3.95 9.03
N THR A 35 -0.88 4.43 9.68
CA THR A 35 -1.03 4.34 11.13
C THR A 35 -1.24 2.90 11.58
N ASP A 36 -0.95 2.61 12.85
CA ASP A 36 -1.11 1.30 13.49
C ASP A 36 -2.56 1.06 13.97
N VAL A 37 -3.53 1.23 13.07
CA VAL A 37 -4.94 0.93 13.35
C VAL A 37 -5.44 -0.05 12.31
N GLU A 38 -6.15 -1.10 12.73
CA GLU A 38 -6.58 -2.21 11.87
C GLU A 38 -7.22 -1.77 10.54
N ARG A 39 -8.05 -0.72 10.60
CA ARG A 39 -8.70 -0.14 9.43
C ARG A 39 -7.68 0.34 8.40
N THR A 40 -6.68 1.09 8.83
CA THR A 40 -5.71 1.75 7.92
C THR A 40 -4.68 0.75 7.43
N ILE A 41 -4.30 -0.23 8.26
CA ILE A 41 -3.52 -1.41 7.85
C ILE A 41 -4.21 -2.14 6.70
N MET A 42 -5.49 -2.49 6.87
CA MET A 42 -6.25 -3.22 5.85
C MET A 42 -6.43 -2.41 4.57
N THR A 43 -6.70 -1.10 4.69
CA THR A 43 -6.77 -0.21 3.53
C THR A 43 -5.45 -0.14 2.79
N LEU A 44 -4.32 0.02 3.47
CA LEU A 44 -3.00 0.09 2.83
C LEU A 44 -2.68 -1.20 2.08
N GLN A 45 -2.93 -2.36 2.69
CA GLN A 45 -2.70 -3.67 2.06
C GLN A 45 -3.51 -3.84 0.77
N LEU A 46 -4.78 -3.39 0.76
CA LEU A 46 -5.63 -3.46 -0.42
C LEU A 46 -5.17 -2.51 -1.53
N VAL A 47 -4.74 -1.30 -1.17
CA VAL A 47 -4.15 -0.37 -2.15
C VAL A 47 -2.90 -0.99 -2.75
N MET A 48 -1.96 -1.50 -1.94
CA MET A 48 -0.72 -2.09 -2.45
C MET A 48 -0.96 -3.32 -3.34
N ALA A 49 -2.00 -4.12 -3.05
CA ALA A 49 -2.40 -5.23 -3.91
C ALA A 49 -2.85 -4.78 -5.31
N GLY A 50 -3.50 -3.62 -5.42
CA GLY A 50 -3.86 -3.01 -6.71
C GLY A 50 -2.68 -2.30 -7.38
N VAL A 51 -1.75 -1.72 -6.61
CA VAL A 51 -0.57 -1.04 -7.16
C VAL A 51 0.45 -2.03 -7.73
N PHE A 52 0.69 -3.14 -7.03
CA PHE A 52 1.74 -4.11 -7.38
C PHE A 52 1.19 -5.54 -7.53
N PRO A 53 0.37 -5.82 -8.57
CA PRO A 53 0.15 -7.20 -8.96
C PRO A 53 1.49 -7.87 -9.32
N PRO A 54 1.69 -9.16 -9.01
CA PRO A 54 2.94 -9.84 -9.29
C PRO A 54 3.24 -9.88 -10.79
N SER A 55 4.44 -9.42 -11.17
CA SER A 55 4.99 -9.65 -12.50
C SER A 55 5.27 -11.14 -12.73
N GLN A 56 5.50 -11.53 -13.98
CA GLN A 56 5.80 -12.94 -14.31
C GLN A 56 6.98 -13.51 -13.50
N ALA A 57 7.98 -12.68 -13.20
CA ALA A 57 9.15 -13.07 -12.40
C ALA A 57 8.89 -13.13 -10.88
N GLN A 58 7.89 -12.39 -10.38
CA GLN A 58 7.56 -12.31 -8.96
C GLN A 58 6.32 -13.12 -8.58
N LYS A 59 5.72 -13.80 -9.56
CA LYS A 59 4.55 -14.65 -9.35
C LYS A 59 4.96 -15.94 -8.63
N TRP A 60 4.66 -15.98 -7.34
CA TRP A 60 4.97 -17.14 -6.47
C TRP A 60 3.84 -18.18 -6.44
N HIS A 61 2.63 -17.82 -6.88
CA HIS A 61 1.45 -18.69 -6.90
C HIS A 61 0.80 -18.71 -8.29
N SER A 62 0.41 -19.88 -8.77
CA SER A 62 -0.11 -20.05 -10.15
C SER A 62 -1.43 -19.31 -10.40
N THR A 63 -2.35 -19.36 -9.44
CA THR A 63 -3.71 -18.80 -9.56
C THR A 63 -3.95 -17.51 -8.79
N LEU A 64 -3.08 -17.17 -7.82
CA LEU A 64 -3.30 -16.03 -6.93
C LEU A 64 -2.49 -14.85 -7.45
N ASN A 65 -3.18 -13.83 -7.95
CA ASN A 65 -2.55 -12.61 -8.48
C ASN A 65 -2.27 -11.59 -7.37
N TRP A 66 -1.52 -12.00 -6.36
CA TRP A 66 -1.14 -11.16 -5.23
C TRP A 66 0.30 -11.47 -4.80
N GLN A 67 1.02 -10.45 -4.36
CA GLN A 67 2.35 -10.61 -3.75
C GLN A 67 2.45 -9.82 -2.43
N PRO A 68 3.29 -10.29 -1.49
CA PRO A 68 3.56 -9.53 -0.28
C PRO A 68 4.27 -8.21 -0.59
N VAL A 69 3.76 -7.12 -0.03
CA VAL A 69 4.38 -5.80 -0.12
C VAL A 69 4.70 -5.31 1.29
N VAL A 70 5.92 -4.81 1.47
CA VAL A 70 6.40 -4.36 2.79
C VAL A 70 5.69 -3.06 3.14
N ALA A 71 5.06 -3.03 4.32
CA ALA A 71 4.37 -1.86 4.84
C ALA A 71 4.84 -1.55 6.26
N ASN A 72 5.00 -0.26 6.54
CA ASN A 72 5.39 0.24 7.85
C ASN A 72 4.18 0.88 8.54
N PHE A 73 3.81 0.31 9.69
CA PHE A 73 2.65 0.76 10.46
C PHE A 73 3.04 1.57 11.71
N ARG A 74 4.34 1.68 12.01
CA ARG A 74 4.80 2.25 13.27
C ARG A 74 4.32 3.68 13.43
N VAL A 75 3.74 3.96 14.60
CA VAL A 75 3.60 5.31 15.15
C VAL A 75 5.00 5.77 15.55
N GLY A 76 5.76 6.33 14.59
CA GLY A 76 6.98 7.04 14.91
C GLY A 76 6.67 8.27 15.76
N LYS A 77 7.62 8.73 16.58
CA LYS A 77 7.57 10.02 17.30
C LYS A 77 7.24 11.22 16.38
N ASP A 78 7.36 11.01 15.08
CA ASP A 78 6.98 11.91 14.02
C ASP A 78 5.48 11.70 13.73
N ASN A 79 4.63 12.45 14.44
CA ASN A 79 3.17 12.48 14.35
C ASN A 79 2.62 12.91 12.97
N PHE A 80 3.30 12.66 11.85
CA PHE A 80 2.88 13.14 10.53
C PHE A 80 1.51 12.57 10.11
N LEU A 81 1.25 11.29 10.39
CA LEU A 81 -0.02 10.63 10.07
C LEU A 81 -0.97 10.58 11.27
N ASP A 82 -0.55 11.08 12.43
CA ASP A 82 -1.32 11.07 13.66
C ASP A 82 -1.97 12.43 13.90
N LEU A 83 -3.23 12.54 13.48
CA LEU A 83 -4.08 13.72 13.68
C LEU A 83 -4.71 13.79 15.07
N SER A 84 -4.37 12.86 15.99
CA SER A 84 -4.87 12.89 17.36
C SER A 84 -4.15 13.90 18.26
N LYS A 85 -3.18 14.67 17.72
CA LYS A 85 -2.59 15.80 18.45
C LYS A 85 -3.71 16.74 18.91
N SER A 86 -3.92 16.75 20.22
CA SER A 86 -4.81 17.69 20.88
C SER A 86 -4.34 19.10 20.53
N CYS A 87 -5.17 19.86 19.81
CA CYS A 87 -4.95 21.29 19.65
C CYS A 87 -5.09 21.93 21.05
N PRO A 88 -4.07 22.64 21.55
CA PRO A 88 -4.25 23.45 22.75
C PRO A 88 -5.24 24.57 22.41
N SER A 89 -6.35 24.61 23.13
CA SER A 89 -7.32 25.71 23.14
C SER A 89 -6.78 26.90 23.91
#